data_AF-A0A6D2I474-F1
#
_entry.id   AF-A0A6D2I474-F1
#
_cell.length_a   1.000
_cell.length_b   1.000
_cell.length_c   1.000
_cell.angle_alpha   90.00
_cell.angle_beta   90.00
_cell.angle_gamma   90.00
#
_symmetry.space_group_name_H-M   'P 1'
#
loop_
_entity.id
_entity.type
_entity.pdbx_description
1 polymer ?
#
loop_
_entity_poly.entity_id
_entity_poly.type
_entity_poly.pdbx_seq_one_letter_code
_entity_poly.pdbx_strand_id
1 'polypeptide(L)'
;MMTSVGPLLSYMIDHRLEEQPDAEDLTINVETEIIRAGQESDSKNSSFSFTSHELFNEDKSLNYEKLYYFLIEAGIEEDNDAEVILNDMISTVSDLPFLKNNNELRGVLTVLLNILYPSNDPIPSDEPVDR
;
A
#
# COMPACT_ATOMS: atom_id res chain seq x y z
N MET A 1 -33.26 7.85 0.55
CA MET A 1 -32.73 7.13 -0.62
C MET A 1 -31.32 6.70 -0.25
N MET A 2 -31.03 5.40 -0.21
CA MET A 2 -29.66 4.90 -0.01
C MET A 2 -28.89 5.19 -1.29
N THR A 3 -28.00 6.18 -1.25
CA THR A 3 -26.96 6.33 -2.27
C THR A 3 -26.03 5.14 -2.10
N SER A 4 -26.05 4.25 -3.08
CA SER A 4 -25.02 3.23 -3.23
C SER A 4 -23.70 3.96 -3.49
N VAL A 5 -22.93 4.21 -2.42
CA VAL A 5 -21.52 4.58 -2.53
C VAL A 5 -20.84 3.37 -3.16
N GLY A 6 -20.13 3.57 -4.29
CA GLY A 6 -19.62 2.49 -5.12
C GLY A 6 -18.71 1.52 -4.33
N PRO A 7 -18.61 0.24 -4.72
CA PRO A 7 -17.76 -0.67 -3.99
C PRO A 7 -16.28 -0.43 -4.34
N LEU A 8 -15.50 -0.52 -3.26
CA LEU A 8 -14.17 -1.12 -3.14
C LEU A 8 -13.01 -0.35 -3.77
N LEU A 9 -12.28 0.30 -2.87
CA LEU A 9 -10.84 0.52 -2.90
C LEU A 9 -10.11 -0.45 -3.86
N SER A 10 -9.44 0.08 -4.88
CA SER A 10 -8.65 -0.72 -5.81
C SER A 10 -7.17 -0.45 -5.55
N TYR A 11 -6.38 -1.49 -5.32
CA TYR A 11 -4.95 -1.33 -5.12
C TYR A 11 -4.18 -2.38 -5.94
N MET A 12 -2.93 -2.05 -6.26
CA MET A 12 -2.02 -2.89 -7.00
C MET A 12 -0.72 -3.00 -6.21
N ILE A 13 -0.26 -4.23 -6.03
CA ILE A 13 1.05 -4.54 -5.46
C ILE A 13 1.92 -5.06 -6.61
N ASP A 14 3.01 -4.34 -6.88
CA ASP A 14 4.05 -4.79 -7.80
C ASP A 14 5.39 -4.83 -7.05
N HIS A 15 6.42 -5.36 -7.68
CA HIS A 15 7.75 -5.46 -7.08
C HIS A 15 8.87 -5.37 -8.11
N ARG A 16 10.02 -4.90 -7.66
CA ARG A 16 11.28 -4.90 -8.39
C ARG A 16 12.38 -5.43 -7.48
N LEU A 17 13.10 -6.44 -7.96
CA LEU A 17 14.29 -6.94 -7.29
C LEU A 17 15.53 -6.34 -7.94
N GLU A 18 16.38 -5.72 -7.12
CA GLU A 18 17.71 -5.25 -7.48
C GLU A 18 18.73 -6.11 -6.73
N GLU A 19 19.25 -7.13 -7.41
CA GLU A 19 20.27 -8.01 -6.84
C GLU A 19 21.57 -7.22 -6.63
N GLN A 20 22.09 -7.27 -5.41
CA GLN A 20 23.35 -6.65 -5.06
C GLN A 20 24.21 -7.72 -4.36
N PRO A 21 25.09 -8.40 -5.10
CA PRO A 21 25.89 -9.51 -4.56
C PRO A 21 26.76 -9.12 -3.36
N ASP A 22 27.14 -7.85 -3.28
CA ASP A 22 27.96 -7.29 -2.20
C ASP A 22 27.14 -6.84 -0.97
N ALA A 23 25.80 -6.88 -1.04
CA ALA A 23 24.97 -6.55 0.11
C ALA A 23 25.08 -7.63 1.20
N GLU A 24 25.00 -7.19 2.46
CA GLU A 24 25.05 -8.10 3.60
C GLU A 24 23.77 -8.93 3.69
N ASP A 25 22.61 -8.26 3.56
CA ASP A 25 21.28 -8.85 3.70
C ASP A 25 20.31 -8.28 2.65
N LEU A 26 19.10 -8.86 2.60
CA LEU A 26 17.98 -8.32 1.85
C LEU A 26 17.33 -7.15 2.60
N THR A 27 17.29 -6.00 1.95
CA THR A 27 16.45 -4.86 2.36
C THR A 27 15.16 -4.87 1.55
N ILE A 28 14.02 -4.69 2.22
CA ILE A 28 12.72 -4.56 1.59
C ILE A 28 12.27 -3.10 1.71
N ASN A 29 12.16 -2.42 0.58
CA ASN A 29 11.62 -1.07 0.52
C ASN A 29 10.16 -1.16 0.08
N VAL A 30 9.27 -0.42 0.73
CA VAL A 30 7.89 -0.25 0.33
C VAL A 30 7.74 1.19 -0.13
N GLU A 31 7.49 1.39 -1.41
CA GLU A 31 7.11 2.67 -2.00
C GLU A 31 5.60 2.69 -2.16
N THR A 32 4.95 3.71 -1.60
CA THR A 32 3.50 3.84 -1.61
C THR A 32 3.09 5.07 -2.39
N GLU A 33 2.17 4.90 -3.33
CA GLU A 33 1.48 5.98 -4.02
C GLU A 33 -0.02 5.83 -3.77
N ILE A 34 -0.64 6.89 -3.24
CA ILE A 34 -2.07 6.90 -2.93
C ILE A 34 -2.71 8.03 -3.71
N ILE A 35 -3.68 7.65 -4.55
CA ILE A 35 -4.44 8.56 -5.39
C ILE A 35 -5.90 8.47 -4.95
N ARG A 36 -6.51 9.62 -4.66
CA ARG A 36 -7.94 9.71 -4.42
C ARG A 36 -8.65 10.02 -5.73
N ALA A 37 -9.70 9.25 -6.04
CA ALA A 37 -10.48 9.46 -7.26
C ALA A 37 -11.07 10.88 -7.31
N GLY A 38 -10.87 11.60 -8.41
CA GLY A 38 -11.29 13.01 -8.54
C GLY A 38 -10.35 14.03 -7.89
N GLN A 39 -9.25 13.58 -7.27
CA GLN A 39 -8.15 14.42 -6.78
C GLN A 39 -6.80 13.88 -7.27
N GLU A 40 -6.71 13.49 -8.55
CA GLU A 40 -5.53 12.83 -9.12
C GLU A 40 -4.26 13.70 -9.07
N SER A 41 -4.42 15.03 -8.96
CA SER A 41 -3.30 15.97 -8.79
C SER A 41 -2.69 15.98 -7.39
N ASP A 42 -3.37 15.41 -6.38
CA ASP A 42 -2.99 15.44 -4.96
C ASP A 42 -2.59 14.04 -4.45
N SER A 43 -1.73 13.34 -5.19
CA SER A 43 -1.19 12.03 -4.78
C SER A 43 -0.38 12.13 -3.48
N LYS A 44 -0.59 11.22 -2.53
CA LYS A 44 0.27 11.07 -1.36
C LYS A 44 1.29 9.97 -1.61
N ASN A 45 2.57 10.30 -1.43
CA ASN A 45 3.67 9.36 -1.63
C ASN A 45 4.49 9.20 -0.35
N SER A 46 4.94 7.98 -0.07
CA SER A 46 5.87 7.69 1.02
C SER A 46 6.76 6.49 0.70
N SER A 47 7.85 6.36 1.42
CA SER A 47 8.75 5.21 1.34
C SER A 47 9.15 4.73 2.73
N PHE A 48 9.09 3.42 2.93
CA PHE A 48 9.43 2.75 4.19
C PHE A 48 10.42 1.63 3.90
N SER A 49 11.41 1.47 4.77
CA SER A 49 12.45 0.43 4.60
C SER A 49 12.39 -0.55 5.76
N PHE A 50 12.55 -1.83 5.42
CA PHE A 50 12.45 -2.94 6.33
C PHE A 50 13.59 -3.92 6.07
N THR A 51 14.10 -4.52 7.14
CA THR A 51 14.71 -5.84 7.03
C THR A 51 13.62 -6.89 6.77
N SER A 52 14.01 -8.05 6.22
CA SER A 52 13.08 -9.18 6.08
C SER A 52 12.46 -9.58 7.43
N HIS A 53 13.23 -9.52 8.51
CA HIS A 53 12.73 -9.77 9.85
C HIS A 53 11.66 -8.75 10.29
N GLU A 54 11.88 -7.45 10.07
CA GLU A 54 10.91 -6.41 10.47
C GLU A 54 9.58 -6.46 9.70
N LEU A 55 9.56 -7.03 8.49
CA LEU A 55 8.35 -7.12 7.68
C LEU A 55 7.54 -8.39 7.97
N PHE A 56 8.20 -9.53 8.22
CA PHE A 56 7.52 -10.82 8.39
C PHE A 56 7.31 -11.25 9.84
N ASN A 57 7.86 -10.53 10.81
CA ASN A 57 7.66 -10.86 12.22
C ASN A 57 6.23 -10.51 12.68
N GLU A 58 5.70 -11.30 13.61
CA GLU A 58 4.36 -11.10 14.21
C GLU A 58 4.30 -9.83 15.07
N ASP A 59 5.44 -9.44 15.66
CA ASP A 59 5.59 -8.17 16.35
C ASP A 59 5.73 -7.02 15.33
N LYS A 60 4.67 -6.20 15.20
CA LYS A 60 4.63 -5.04 14.30
C LYS A 60 5.80 -4.09 14.60
N SER A 61 6.70 -3.92 13.64
CA SER A 61 7.84 -2.99 13.76
C SER A 61 7.38 -1.53 13.72
N LEU A 62 8.22 -0.60 14.20
CA LEU A 62 7.92 0.84 14.15
C LEU A 62 7.67 1.33 12.70
N ASN A 63 8.39 0.78 11.72
CA ASN A 63 8.18 1.14 10.32
C ASN A 63 6.86 0.57 9.78
N TYR A 64 6.43 -0.60 10.27
CA TYR A 64 5.11 -1.15 9.94
C TYR A 64 4.01 -0.26 10.49
N GLU A 65 4.13 0.17 11.76
CA GLU A 65 3.18 1.11 12.37
C GLU A 65 3.11 2.44 11.60
N LYS A 66 4.25 3.00 11.20
CA LYS A 66 4.29 4.23 10.39
C LYS A 66 3.62 4.06 9.04
N LEU A 67 3.85 2.93 8.35
CA LEU A 67 3.19 2.62 7.09
C LEU A 67 1.68 2.48 7.30
N TYR A 68 1.23 1.78 8.34
CA TYR A 68 -0.17 1.68 8.72
C TYR A 68 -0.79 3.06 8.97
N TYR A 69 -0.18 3.89 9.81
CA TYR A 69 -0.68 5.24 10.09
C TYR A 69 -0.69 6.14 8.85
N PHE A 70 0.26 5.97 7.92
CA PHE A 70 0.25 6.68 6.65
C PHE A 70 -0.98 6.34 5.80
N LEU A 71 -1.41 5.07 5.76
CA LEU A 71 -2.65 4.66 5.09
C LEU A 71 -3.88 5.29 5.78
N ILE A 72 -3.92 5.27 7.11
CA ILE A 72 -5.01 5.89 7.89
C ILE A 72 -5.08 7.41 7.64
N GLU A 73 -3.94 8.12 7.67
CA GLU A 73 -3.88 9.56 7.37
C GLU A 73 -4.24 9.88 5.91
N ALA A 74 -4.10 8.91 5.01
CA ALA A 74 -4.62 9.02 3.65
C ALA A 74 -6.15 8.83 3.58
N GLY A 75 -6.82 8.43 4.66
CA GLY A 75 -8.26 8.19 4.71
C GLY A 75 -8.66 6.76 4.36
N ILE A 76 -7.71 5.82 4.40
CA ILE A 76 -7.94 4.39 4.19
C ILE A 76 -8.21 3.74 5.55
N GLU A 77 -9.33 4.09 6.18
CA GLU A 77 -9.69 3.62 7.53
C GLU A 77 -11.02 2.86 7.59
N GLU A 78 -11.79 2.87 6.49
CA GLU A 78 -13.08 2.18 6.43
C GLU A 78 -12.88 0.66 6.52
N ASP A 79 -13.66 -0.02 7.35
CA ASP A 79 -13.79 -1.48 7.43
C ASP A 79 -12.47 -2.32 7.50
N ASN A 80 -11.40 -1.77 8.09
CA ASN A 80 -10.06 -2.38 8.18
C ASN A 80 -9.30 -2.46 6.84
N ASP A 81 -9.64 -1.65 5.85
CA ASP A 81 -9.00 -1.65 4.53
C ASP A 81 -7.47 -1.52 4.61
N ALA A 82 -6.95 -0.64 5.49
CA ALA A 82 -5.50 -0.50 5.67
C ALA A 82 -4.84 -1.82 6.12
N GLU A 83 -5.46 -2.54 7.05
CA GLU A 83 -4.90 -3.81 7.53
C GLU A 83 -4.99 -4.90 6.46
N VAL A 84 -6.08 -4.93 5.69
CA VAL A 84 -6.23 -5.84 4.53
C VAL A 84 -5.13 -5.60 3.51
N ILE A 85 -4.91 -4.34 3.08
CA ILE A 85 -3.88 -3.98 2.10
C ILE A 85 -2.49 -4.38 2.58
N LEU A 86 -2.16 -4.13 3.85
CA LEU A 86 -0.84 -4.51 4.39
C LEU A 86 -0.67 -6.02 4.49
N ASN A 87 -1.71 -6.75 4.87
CA ASN A 87 -1.66 -8.21 4.90
C ASN A 87 -1.52 -8.80 3.50
N ASP A 88 -2.23 -8.26 2.51
CA ASP A 88 -2.12 -8.68 1.11
C ASP A 88 -0.74 -8.35 0.54
N MET A 89 -0.16 -7.21 0.91
CA MET A 89 1.22 -6.86 0.58
C MET A 89 2.21 -7.87 1.19
N ILE A 90 2.11 -8.15 2.49
CA ILE A 90 3.00 -9.11 3.16
C ILE A 90 2.85 -10.50 2.56
N SER A 91 1.62 -10.94 2.29
CA SER A 91 1.37 -12.24 1.65
C SER A 91 1.96 -12.29 0.24
N THR A 92 1.75 -11.26 -0.57
CA THR A 92 2.31 -11.15 -1.93
C THR A 92 3.84 -11.25 -1.91
N VAL A 93 4.49 -10.51 -1.01
CA VAL A 93 5.94 -10.53 -0.87
C VAL A 93 6.40 -11.91 -0.38
N SER A 94 5.76 -12.47 0.65
CA SER A 94 6.10 -13.80 1.20
C SER A 94 5.95 -14.92 0.17
N ASP A 95 5.06 -14.74 -0.80
CA ASP A 95 4.79 -15.71 -1.86
C ASP A 95 5.79 -15.68 -3.02
N LEU A 96 6.68 -14.69 -3.07
CA LEU A 96 7.62 -14.53 -4.17
C LEU A 96 8.55 -15.75 -4.30
N PRO A 97 8.66 -16.36 -5.50
CA PRO A 97 9.40 -17.61 -5.68
C PRO A 97 10.87 -17.54 -5.26
N PHE A 98 11.48 -16.36 -5.39
CA PHE A 98 12.88 -16.17 -5.04
C PHE A 98 13.08 -16.10 -3.52
N LEU A 99 12.15 -15.54 -2.76
CA LEU A 99 12.20 -15.54 -1.29
C LEU A 99 11.97 -16.94 -0.69
N LYS A 100 11.09 -17.75 -1.31
CA LYS A 100 10.81 -19.11 -0.85
C LYS A 100 11.95 -20.11 -1.05
N ASN A 101 12.81 -19.87 -2.05
CA ASN A 101 13.79 -20.86 -2.50
C ASN A 101 15.25 -20.50 -2.20
N ASN A 102 15.55 -19.28 -1.73
CA ASN A 102 16.92 -18.84 -1.48
C ASN A 102 17.05 -18.07 -0.16
N ASN A 103 17.67 -18.71 0.83
CA ASN A 103 18.04 -18.09 2.11
C ASN A 103 19.22 -17.10 2.00
N GLU A 104 19.71 -16.81 0.78
CA GLU A 104 20.92 -16.02 0.54
C GLU A 104 20.67 -14.81 -0.38
N LEU A 105 19.41 -14.43 -0.62
CA LEU A 105 19.11 -13.24 -1.39
C LEU A 105 19.67 -11.99 -0.71
N ARG A 106 20.50 -11.27 -1.47
CA ARG A 106 21.18 -10.05 -1.05
C ARG A 106 20.82 -8.94 -2.03
N GLY A 107 20.50 -7.78 -1.48
CA GLY A 107 20.16 -6.59 -2.26
C GLY A 107 18.86 -5.95 -1.81
N VAL A 108 18.15 -5.36 -2.76
CA VAL A 108 16.98 -4.54 -2.46
C VAL A 108 15.76 -5.09 -3.19
N LEU A 109 14.73 -5.47 -2.43
CA LEU A 109 13.41 -5.74 -2.96
C LEU A 109 12.56 -4.48 -2.75
N THR A 110 12.24 -3.77 -3.82
CA THR A 110 11.28 -2.67 -3.77
C THR A 110 9.88 -3.18 -4.09
N VAL A 111 8.95 -2.99 -3.16
CA VAL A 111 7.52 -3.27 -3.28
C VAL A 111 6.82 -1.97 -3.61
N LEU A 112 6.05 -1.95 -4.70
CA LEU A 112 5.29 -0.81 -5.17
C LEU A 112 3.83 -1.01 -4.78
N LEU A 113 3.36 -0.22 -3.81
CA LEU A 113 1.99 -0.24 -3.32
C LEU A 113 1.22 0.96 -3.88
N ASN A 114 0.45 0.75 -4.94
CA ASN A 114 -0.33 1.78 -5.60
C ASN A 114 -1.79 1.64 -5.20
N ILE A 115 -2.37 2.65 -4.58
CA ILE A 115 -3.73 2.62 -4.03
C ILE A 115 -4.56 3.70 -4.70
N LEU A 116 -5.67 3.29 -5.31
CA LEU A 116 -6.72 4.16 -5.81
C LEU A 116 -7.98 3.95 -4.98
N TYR A 117 -8.39 4.98 -4.25
CA TYR A 117 -9.54 4.91 -3.35
C TYR A 117 -10.57 6.01 -3.68
N PRO A 118 -11.87 5.74 -3.45
CA PRO A 118 -12.94 6.66 -3.82
C PRO A 118 -12.84 7.98 -3.04
N SER A 119 -13.26 9.10 -3.65
CA SER A 119 -13.46 10.34 -2.90
C SER A 119 -14.76 10.27 -2.10
N ASN A 120 -14.68 10.71 -0.85
CA ASN A 120 -15.84 10.91 0.03
C ASN A 120 -16.51 12.27 -0.20
N ASP A 121 -16.05 13.06 -1.18
CA ASP A 121 -16.68 14.34 -1.49
C ASP A 121 -18.12 14.13 -2.00
N PRO A 122 -19.09 14.88 -1.48
CA PRO A 122 -20.45 14.80 -1.97
C PRO A 122 -20.45 15.18 -3.46
N ILE A 123 -20.94 14.27 -4.29
CA ILE A 123 -21.22 14.55 -5.69
C ILE A 123 -22.13 15.78 -5.71
N PRO A 124 -21.75 16.89 -6.36
CA PRO A 124 -22.61 18.05 -6.45
C PRO A 124 -23.93 17.59 -7.05
N SER A 125 -25.01 17.76 -6.27
CA SER A 125 -26.35 17.45 -6.75
C SER A 125 -26.64 18.44 -7.87
N ASP A 126 -26.75 17.96 -9.11
CA ASP A 126 -27.35 18.73 -10.19
C ASP A 126 -28.82 19.00 -9.81
N GLU A 127 -29.06 20.05 -9.01
CA GLU A 127 -30.39 20.59 -8.88
C GLU A 127 -30.77 21.20 -10.24
N PRO A 128 -31.89 20.75 -10.85
CA PRO A 128 -32.37 21.40 -12.05
C PRO A 128 -32.77 22.83 -11.68
N VAL A 129 -32.06 23.80 -12.24
CA VAL A 129 -32.46 25.21 -12.20
C VAL A 129 -33.75 25.33 -13.01
N ASP A 130 -34.88 25.27 -12.31
CA ASP A 130 -36.19 25.60 -12.87
C ASP A 130 -36.16 27.08 -13.29
N ARG A 131 -36.30 27.35 -14.59
CA ARG A 131 -36.36 28.69 -15.20
C ARG A 131 -37.69 28.90 -15.88
#